data_AF-A0A9P5VU93-F1
#
_entry.id   AF-A0A9P5VU93-F1
#
_cell.length_a   1.000
_cell.length_b   1.000
_cell.length_c   1.000
_cell.angle_alpha   90.00
_cell.angle_beta   90.00
_cell.angle_gamma   90.00
#
_symmetry.space_group_name_H-M   'P 1'
#
loop_
_entity.id
_entity.type
_entity.pdbx_description
1 polymer ?
#
loop_
_entity_poly.entity_id
_entity_poly.type
_entity_poly.pdbx_seq_one_letter_code
_entity_poly.pdbx_strand_id
1 'polypeptide(L)'
;MTAAVANNQGQDPHPRKMWEPTNVQNTEMEKFRAYVNQKHSLSLANYNDLWQWSVVKIGDFWTAVWEYTNVVASTPPTGPAVDESVPMDTFPAWFPTARLNYAENALWCKDPHKTAIIAT
;
A
#
# COMPACT_ATOMS: atom_id res chain seq x y z
N MET A 1 24.44 -21.49 -53.23
CA MET A 1 25.11 -21.35 -51.91
C MET A 1 24.08 -20.79 -50.95
N THR A 2 23.63 -21.66 -50.07
CA THR A 2 22.51 -21.52 -49.16
C THR A 2 23.07 -21.09 -47.81
N ALA A 3 22.62 -19.95 -47.26
CA ALA A 3 22.58 -19.68 -45.83
C ALA A 3 22.03 -18.27 -45.59
N ALA A 4 20.84 -18.16 -45.01
CA ALA A 4 20.47 -17.00 -44.22
C ALA A 4 19.55 -17.45 -43.08
N VAL A 5 20.24 -17.78 -41.98
CA VAL A 5 19.91 -17.49 -40.58
C VAL A 5 18.50 -17.85 -40.09
N ALA A 6 18.48 -18.89 -39.25
CA ALA A 6 17.37 -19.25 -38.39
C ALA A 6 16.91 -18.07 -37.52
N ASN A 7 15.63 -17.71 -37.63
CA ASN A 7 14.94 -16.88 -36.65
C ASN A 7 14.74 -17.69 -35.36
N ASN A 8 15.76 -17.73 -34.51
CA ASN A 8 15.61 -18.12 -33.11
C ASN A 8 15.00 -16.94 -32.34
N GLN A 9 13.67 -16.79 -32.40
CA GLN A 9 12.95 -16.11 -31.32
C GLN A 9 12.82 -17.10 -30.17
N GLY A 10 13.90 -17.20 -29.40
CA GLY A 10 13.89 -17.84 -28.09
C GLY A 10 12.87 -17.11 -27.22
N GLN A 11 11.90 -17.87 -26.72
CA GLN A 11 10.82 -17.41 -25.87
C GLN A 11 11.36 -16.55 -24.73
N ASP A 12 10.81 -15.34 -24.55
CA ASP A 12 11.01 -14.59 -23.31
C ASP A 12 10.65 -15.52 -22.14
N PRO A 13 11.55 -15.72 -21.15
CA PRO A 13 11.33 -16.66 -20.04
C PRO A 13 10.23 -16.20 -19.08
N HIS A 14 9.60 -15.07 -19.36
CA HIS A 14 8.56 -14.47 -18.53
C HIS A 14 7.19 -14.59 -19.20
N PRO A 15 6.14 -14.91 -18.43
CA PRO A 15 4.79 -15.00 -18.95
C PRO A 15 4.38 -13.68 -19.60
N ARG A 16 3.64 -13.78 -20.72
CA ARG A 16 3.13 -12.61 -21.46
C ARG A 16 2.32 -11.71 -20.53
N LYS A 17 2.71 -10.42 -20.44
CA LYS A 17 1.96 -9.41 -19.69
C LYS A 17 0.59 -9.19 -20.36
N MET A 18 -0.48 -9.41 -19.61
CA MET A 18 -1.86 -9.31 -20.13
C MET A 18 -2.42 -7.89 -20.07
N TRP A 19 -2.00 -7.11 -19.07
CA TRP A 19 -2.51 -5.77 -18.84
C TRP A 19 -1.52 -4.95 -18.00
N GLU A 20 -1.52 -3.64 -18.21
CA GLU A 20 -0.88 -2.66 -17.32
C GLU A 20 -1.67 -1.35 -17.34
N PRO A 21 -1.62 -0.56 -16.26
CA PRO A 21 -2.28 0.74 -16.23
C PRO A 21 -1.62 1.69 -17.23
N THR A 22 -2.43 2.47 -17.95
CA THR A 22 -1.94 3.43 -18.96
C THR A 22 -1.11 4.56 -18.34
N ASN A 23 -1.37 4.89 -17.07
CA ASN A 23 -0.59 5.88 -16.33
C ASN A 23 -0.34 5.40 -14.89
N VAL A 24 0.84 4.81 -14.67
CA VAL A 24 1.28 4.33 -13.35
C VAL A 24 1.34 5.47 -12.32
N GLN A 25 1.74 6.67 -12.75
CA GLN A 25 1.91 7.85 -11.88
C GLN A 25 0.59 8.34 -11.25
N ASN A 26 -0.54 8.03 -11.88
CA ASN A 26 -1.85 8.41 -11.34
C ASN A 26 -2.48 7.33 -10.44
N THR A 27 -1.82 6.19 -10.23
CA THR A 27 -2.33 5.16 -9.33
C THR A 27 -2.14 5.59 -7.87
N GLU A 28 -3.09 5.24 -7.01
CA GLU A 28 -2.98 5.54 -5.56
C GLU A 28 -1.77 4.87 -4.92
N MET A 29 -1.37 3.69 -5.41
CA MET A 29 -0.18 3.00 -4.94
C MET A 29 1.10 3.78 -5.20
N GLU A 30 1.22 4.42 -6.37
CA GLU A 30 2.38 5.22 -6.72
C GLU A 30 2.42 6.54 -5.95
N LYS A 31 1.26 7.17 -5.74
CA LYS A 31 1.12 8.35 -4.86
C LYS A 31 1.51 8.00 -3.42
N PHE A 32 1.09 6.84 -2.92
CA PHE A 32 1.48 6.35 -1.61
C PHE A 32 2.99 6.07 -1.51
N ARG A 33 3.60 5.43 -2.52
CA ARG A 33 5.05 5.23 -2.59
C ARG A 33 5.81 6.55 -2.50
N ALA A 34 5.36 7.57 -3.24
CA ALA A 34 5.95 8.91 -3.21
C ALA A 34 5.81 9.57 -1.83
N TYR A 35 4.64 9.44 -1.17
CA TYR A 35 4.43 9.87 0.21
C TYR A 35 5.39 9.20 1.18
N VAL A 36 5.57 7.88 1.10
CA VAL A 36 6.51 7.13 1.94
C VAL A 36 7.94 7.61 1.73
N ASN A 37 8.37 7.79 0.47
CA ASN A 37 9.70 8.32 0.17
C ASN A 37 9.93 9.70 0.79
N GLN A 38 8.95 10.60 0.67
CA GLN A 38 9.04 11.94 1.26
C GLN A 38 9.09 11.87 2.79
N LYS A 39 8.21 11.10 3.42
CA LYS A 39 8.09 11.04 4.89
C LYS A 39 9.31 10.39 5.55
N HIS A 40 9.79 9.30 4.99
CA HIS A 40 10.85 8.49 5.58
C HIS A 40 12.24 8.78 4.98
N SER A 41 12.36 9.78 4.12
CA SER A 41 13.60 10.11 3.37
C SER A 41 14.17 8.89 2.61
N LEU A 42 13.29 8.13 1.97
CA LEU A 42 13.64 6.93 1.21
C LEU A 42 13.71 7.19 -0.29
N SER A 43 14.26 6.24 -1.02
CA SER A 43 14.36 6.26 -2.48
C SER A 43 13.89 4.93 -3.09
N LEU A 44 12.73 4.45 -2.63
CA LEU A 44 12.06 3.28 -3.19
C LEU A 44 11.77 3.59 -4.66
N ALA A 45 12.18 2.77 -5.61
CA ALA A 45 12.05 3.07 -7.04
C ALA A 45 10.76 2.51 -7.64
N ASN A 46 10.25 1.40 -7.11
CA ASN A 46 9.11 0.69 -7.65
C ASN A 46 8.28 -0.01 -6.55
N TYR A 47 7.22 -0.71 -6.96
CA TYR A 47 6.34 -1.45 -6.05
C TYR A 47 7.06 -2.54 -5.25
N ASN A 48 8.03 -3.25 -5.85
CA ASN A 48 8.76 -4.31 -5.14
C ASN A 48 9.59 -3.73 -3.99
N ASP A 49 10.19 -2.55 -4.18
CA ASP A 49 10.91 -1.87 -3.11
C ASP A 49 9.97 -1.46 -1.97
N LEU A 50 8.78 -0.95 -2.32
CA LEU A 50 7.74 -0.62 -1.34
C LEU A 50 7.25 -1.85 -0.58
N TRP A 51 7.01 -2.96 -1.28
CA TRP A 51 6.64 -4.23 -0.67
C TRP A 51 7.74 -4.77 0.25
N GLN A 52 8.99 -4.74 -0.19
CA GLN A 52 10.12 -5.18 0.64
C GLN A 52 10.23 -4.31 1.90
N TRP A 53 10.01 -3.01 1.78
CA TRP A 53 9.97 -2.11 2.92
C TRP A 53 8.78 -2.42 3.85
N SER A 54 7.59 -2.70 3.32
CA SER A 54 6.39 -2.94 4.13
C SER A 54 6.50 -4.15 5.05
N VAL A 55 7.24 -5.18 4.62
CA VAL A 55 7.45 -6.41 5.41
C VAL A 55 8.65 -6.32 6.35
N VAL A 56 9.62 -5.44 6.07
CA VAL A 56 10.82 -5.24 6.91
C VAL A 56 10.58 -4.18 7.99
N LYS A 57 9.75 -3.17 7.70
CA LYS A 57 9.45 -2.03 8.58
C LYS A 57 7.95 -1.94 8.81
N ILE A 58 7.39 -2.98 9.43
CA ILE A 58 5.95 -3.17 9.58
C ILE A 58 5.32 -2.02 10.38
N GLY A 59 5.96 -1.61 11.49
CA GLY A 59 5.46 -0.53 12.33
C GLY A 59 5.42 0.82 11.60
N ASP A 60 6.49 1.15 10.88
CA ASP A 60 6.57 2.39 10.09
C ASP A 60 5.58 2.36 8.92
N PHE A 61 5.48 1.23 8.21
CA PHE A 61 4.58 1.07 7.08
C PHE A 61 3.13 1.30 7.48
N TRP A 62 2.65 0.64 8.53
CA TRP A 62 1.26 0.79 8.95
C TRP A 62 0.95 2.15 9.58
N THR A 63 1.96 2.79 10.20
CA THR A 63 1.85 4.19 10.62
C THR A 63 1.67 5.10 9.40
N ALA A 64 2.45 4.89 8.34
CA ALA A 64 2.31 5.65 7.09
C ALA A 64 0.96 5.42 6.41
N VAL A 65 0.44 4.19 6.42
CA VAL A 65 -0.91 3.87 5.89
C VAL A 65 -1.99 4.61 6.67
N TRP A 66 -1.93 4.58 8.01
CA TRP A 66 -2.89 5.26 8.87
C TRP A 66 -2.99 6.75 8.54
N GLU A 67 -1.85 7.42 8.42
CA GLU A 67 -1.80 8.85 8.13
C GLU A 67 -2.20 9.16 6.68
N TYR A 68 -1.72 8.39 5.72
CA TYR A 68 -2.02 8.63 4.30
C TYR A 68 -3.52 8.49 3.99
N THR A 69 -4.17 7.52 4.64
CA THR A 69 -5.62 7.30 4.51
C THR A 69 -6.46 8.23 5.38
N ASN A 70 -5.83 9.06 6.21
CA ASN A 70 -6.47 10.01 7.12
C ASN A 70 -7.51 9.34 8.04
N VAL A 71 -7.15 8.22 8.67
CA VAL A 71 -8.03 7.53 9.63
C VAL A 71 -8.45 8.48 10.75
N VAL A 72 -9.76 8.58 10.96
CA VAL A 72 -10.36 9.41 12.02
C VAL A 72 -10.35 8.63 13.33
N ALA A 73 -9.82 9.26 14.37
CA ALA A 73 -9.74 8.67 15.70
C ALA A 73 -9.96 9.73 16.78
N SER A 74 -10.71 9.38 17.83
CA SER A 74 -10.90 10.22 19.01
C SER A 74 -9.62 10.31 19.85
N THR A 75 -8.78 9.29 19.78
CA THR A 75 -7.44 9.27 20.37
C THR A 75 -6.49 8.74 19.30
N PRO A 76 -5.67 9.60 18.68
CA PRO A 76 -4.65 9.16 17.72
C PRO A 76 -3.63 8.22 18.38
N PRO A 77 -3.02 7.31 17.62
CA PRO A 77 -1.95 6.46 18.14
C PRO A 77 -0.76 7.30 18.60
N THR A 78 -0.23 6.98 19.77
CA THR A 78 1.07 7.44 20.26
C THR A 78 2.04 6.27 20.24
N GLY A 79 3.09 6.35 19.42
CA GLY A 79 4.07 5.29 19.23
C GLY A 79 3.91 4.52 17.92
N PRO A 80 4.68 3.43 17.71
CA PRO A 80 4.62 2.64 16.49
C PRO A 80 3.28 1.90 16.36
N ALA A 81 2.91 1.58 15.12
CA ALA A 81 1.69 0.81 14.83
C ALA A 81 1.67 -0.57 15.50
N VAL A 82 2.83 -1.19 15.69
CA VAL A 82 2.99 -2.49 16.35
C VAL A 82 4.34 -2.55 17.04
N ASP A 83 4.43 -3.29 18.14
CA ASP A 83 5.71 -3.60 18.77
C ASP A 83 6.37 -4.78 18.03
N GLU A 84 7.42 -4.48 17.26
CA GLU A 84 8.17 -5.47 16.47
C GLU A 84 9.04 -6.41 17.34
N SER A 85 9.19 -6.13 18.65
CA SER A 85 9.90 -7.03 19.57
C SER A 85 9.05 -8.21 20.04
N VAL A 86 7.72 -8.11 19.91
CA VAL A 86 6.78 -9.14 20.34
C VAL A 86 6.76 -10.28 19.31
N PRO A 87 6.96 -11.54 19.74
CA PRO A 87 6.94 -12.66 18.81
C PRO A 87 5.56 -12.88 18.20
N MET A 88 5.53 -13.29 16.94
CA MET A 88 4.30 -13.38 16.14
C MET A 88 3.29 -14.43 16.63
N ASP A 89 3.75 -15.41 17.40
CA ASP A 89 2.91 -16.43 18.04
C ASP A 89 2.05 -15.86 19.18
N THR A 90 2.32 -14.62 19.61
CA THR A 90 1.59 -13.94 20.70
C THR A 90 0.62 -12.85 20.24
N PHE A 91 0.26 -12.79 18.95
CA PHE A 91 -0.68 -11.80 18.38
C PHE A 91 -0.42 -10.37 18.87
N PRO A 92 0.60 -9.67 18.33
CA PRO A 92 0.96 -8.35 18.84
C PRO A 92 -0.20 -7.36 18.69
N ALA A 93 -0.37 -6.49 19.69
CA ALA A 93 -1.40 -5.47 19.67
C ALA A 93 -1.07 -4.39 18.64
N TRP A 94 -2.03 -4.10 17.77
CA TRP A 94 -1.93 -3.04 16.76
C TRP A 94 -2.55 -1.74 17.29
N PHE A 95 -1.81 -0.65 17.14
CA PHE A 95 -2.19 0.69 17.61
C PHE A 95 -2.75 0.69 19.04
N PRO A 96 -2.00 0.20 20.04
CA PRO A 96 -2.52 -0.08 21.39
C PRO A 96 -3.04 1.17 22.12
N THR A 97 -2.63 2.36 21.70
CA THR A 97 -3.01 3.65 22.27
C THR A 97 -4.14 4.33 21.51
N ALA A 98 -4.49 3.86 20.30
CA ALA A 98 -5.51 4.49 19.48
C ALA A 98 -6.93 4.11 19.92
N ARG A 99 -7.85 5.06 19.79
CA ARG A 99 -9.29 4.83 19.93
C ARG A 99 -10.02 5.44 18.75
N LEU A 100 -10.80 4.62 18.05
CA LEU A 100 -11.54 5.01 16.86
C LEU A 100 -12.92 4.35 16.83
N ASN A 101 -13.80 4.88 15.98
CA ASN A 101 -15.06 4.26 15.65
C ASN A 101 -15.06 3.86 14.16
N TYR A 102 -15.40 2.60 13.87
CA TYR A 102 -15.44 2.11 12.49
C TYR A 102 -16.52 2.81 11.66
N ALA A 103 -17.72 2.99 12.21
CA ALA A 103 -18.83 3.65 11.51
C ALA A 103 -18.52 5.13 11.20
N GLU A 104 -17.80 5.82 12.09
CA GLU A 104 -17.32 7.18 11.84
C GLU A 104 -16.39 7.24 10.61
N ASN A 105 -15.49 6.27 10.48
CA ASN A 105 -14.59 6.18 9.32
C ASN A 105 -15.33 5.74 8.05
N ALA A 106 -16.27 4.80 8.15
CA ALA A 106 -17.06 4.35 7.00
C ALA A 106 -18.03 5.44 6.49
N LEU A 107 -18.57 6.27 7.39
CA LEU A 107 -19.52 7.34 7.11
C LEU A 107 -18.88 8.74 7.24
N TRP A 108 -17.56 8.83 7.03
CA TRP A 108 -16.82 10.08 7.20
C TRP A 108 -17.32 11.21 6.30
N CYS A 109 -17.87 10.85 5.14
CA CYS A 109 -18.47 11.79 4.20
C CYS A 109 -19.86 12.21 4.70
N LYS A 110 -19.96 13.46 5.16
CA LYS A 110 -21.19 14.03 5.75
C LYS A 110 -22.12 14.69 4.73
N ASP A 111 -21.88 14.50 3.44
CA ASP A 111 -22.72 15.05 2.37
C ASP A 111 -24.04 14.26 2.29
N PRO A 112 -25.19 14.86 2.65
CA PRO A 112 -26.48 14.17 2.65
C PRO A 112 -26.97 13.81 1.23
N HIS A 113 -26.37 14.37 0.18
CA HIS A 113 -26.76 14.14 -1.21
C HIS A 113 -25.92 13.06 -1.91
N LYS A 114 -24.84 12.59 -1.28
CA LYS A 114 -23.98 11.55 -1.86
C LYS A 114 -24.56 10.17 -1.58
N THR A 115 -24.76 9.39 -2.63
CA THR A 115 -25.27 8.02 -2.51
C THR A 115 -24.21 7.10 -1.88
N ALA A 116 -24.56 6.44 -0.77
CA ALA A 116 -23.69 5.48 -0.09
C ALA A 116 -24.01 4.02 -0.43
N ILE A 117 -25.27 3.70 -0.73
CA ILE A 117 -25.74 2.33 -0.99
C ILE A 117 -26.58 2.33 -2.26
N ILE A 118 -26.24 1.43 -3.18
CA ILE A 118 -27.05 1.08 -4.35
C ILE A 118 -27.47 -0.37 -4.13
N ALA A 119 -28.75 -0.59 -3.81
CA ALA A 119 -29.31 -1.94 -3.72
C ALA A 119 -30.02 -2.25 -5.04
N THR A 120 -29.63 -3.35 -5.67
CA THR A 120 -30.21 -3.85 -6.93
C THR A 120 -31.11 -5.05 -6.66
#